data_AF-A0A7G8TFT5-F1
#
_entry.id   AF-A0A7G8TFT5-F1
#
_cell.length_a   1.000
_cell.length_b   1.000
_cell.length_c   1.000
_cell.angle_alpha   90.00
_cell.angle_beta   90.00
_cell.angle_gamma   90.00
#
_symmetry.space_group_name_H-M   'P 1'
#
loop_
_entity.id
_entity.type
_entity.pdbx_description
1 polymer ?
#
loop_
_entity_poly.entity_id
_entity_poly.type
_entity_poly.pdbx_seq_one_letter_code
_entity_poly.pdbx_strand_id
1 'polypeptide(L)'
;MIDEAYRSGVNYFDTAYPYHEGMSETFIGRALKKYPRESFFLADKMPGWLLKRSGDGERIFQEQLKKCQVDYFDFYLCHSLMNPDNYISQYEKIDTIEFLRRQMQDGAIRRLGFSFHGTTEDLPRILDRGDWDFVQIQLNYLDWDIQDAKTKYRILEERGIPCIVMEPVRGGNLCTLCEESVRILQEARPDKSVASWAIRFAASLPGVLTVLSGMSSMDQVRDNVDTMNRFEPLSGEERNALERSLDEYLKNGTIPCTGCRYCMDCPHGVDIPGVFSVYNECVTSMRIPIALGSQAVGNREAKAFVKAYEMLPEEKRAENCVACGECMQHCPQSIRIPERMAEITKLISELRSKI
;
A
#
# COMPACT_ATOMS: atom_id res chain seq x y z
N MET A 1 -12.09 0.72 16.96
CA MET A 1 -10.85 1.06 16.22
C MET A 1 -10.77 2.56 15.94
N ILE A 2 -11.62 3.16 15.09
CA ILE A 2 -11.59 4.62 14.83
C ILE A 2 -11.68 5.45 16.12
N ASP A 3 -12.59 5.10 17.03
CA ASP A 3 -12.72 5.81 18.32
C ASP A 3 -11.49 5.74 19.19
N GLU A 4 -10.79 4.61 19.18
CA GLU A 4 -9.56 4.44 19.93
C GLU A 4 -8.47 5.30 19.31
N ALA A 5 -8.26 5.18 18.00
CA ALA A 5 -7.28 5.97 17.26
C ALA A 5 -7.49 7.48 17.51
N TYR A 6 -8.72 7.98 17.37
CA TYR A 6 -9.06 9.38 17.61
C TYR A 6 -8.75 9.81 19.05
N ARG A 7 -9.22 9.05 20.06
CA ARG A 7 -8.98 9.38 21.48
C ARG A 7 -7.50 9.34 21.85
N SER A 8 -6.72 8.51 21.15
CA SER A 8 -5.28 8.41 21.36
C SER A 8 -4.47 9.46 20.59
N GLY A 9 -5.13 10.40 19.89
CA GLY A 9 -4.48 11.55 19.24
C GLY A 9 -4.35 11.45 17.72
N VAL A 10 -4.81 10.36 17.08
CA VAL A 10 -4.85 10.29 15.61
C VAL A 10 -5.87 11.27 15.08
N ASN A 11 -5.42 12.19 14.24
CA ASN A 11 -6.26 13.23 13.65
C ASN A 11 -6.29 13.21 12.13
N TYR A 12 -5.59 12.31 11.43
CA TYR A 12 -5.64 12.21 9.96
C TYR A 12 -6.32 10.90 9.56
N PHE A 13 -7.40 11.00 8.78
CA PHE A 13 -8.15 9.85 8.27
C PHE A 13 -8.17 9.87 6.75
N ASP A 14 -7.74 8.76 6.14
CA ASP A 14 -7.65 8.60 4.69
C ASP A 14 -8.75 7.65 4.19
N THR A 15 -9.51 8.09 3.19
CA THR A 15 -10.45 7.24 2.45
C THR A 15 -10.30 7.47 0.95
N ALA A 16 -11.01 6.69 0.14
CA ALA A 16 -11.15 6.93 -1.28
C ALA A 16 -12.43 6.30 -1.83
N TYR A 17 -12.89 6.82 -2.97
CA TYR A 17 -14.08 6.35 -3.66
C TYR A 17 -14.22 4.82 -3.84
N PRO A 18 -13.20 4.06 -4.29
CA PRO A 18 -13.36 2.63 -4.52
C PRO A 18 -13.20 1.76 -3.26
N TYR A 19 -12.73 2.31 -2.13
CA TYR A 19 -12.29 1.50 -1.00
C TYR A 19 -13.45 0.75 -0.35
N HIS A 20 -13.20 -0.53 -0.02
CA HIS A 20 -14.20 -1.46 0.52
C HIS A 20 -15.49 -1.49 -0.31
N GLU A 21 -15.37 -1.69 -1.63
CA GLU A 21 -16.51 -1.73 -2.55
C GLU A 21 -17.36 -0.44 -2.51
N GLY A 22 -16.70 0.70 -2.31
CA GLY A 22 -17.34 2.01 -2.18
C GLY A 22 -17.98 2.30 -0.82
N MET A 23 -17.79 1.43 0.18
CA MET A 23 -18.37 1.59 1.52
C MET A 23 -17.50 2.37 2.50
N SER A 24 -16.21 2.58 2.18
CA SER A 24 -15.26 3.26 3.08
C SER A 24 -15.71 4.67 3.47
N GLU A 25 -16.14 5.49 2.51
CA GLU A 25 -16.60 6.88 2.72
C GLU A 25 -17.82 6.93 3.66
N THR A 26 -18.78 6.03 3.44
CA THR A 26 -19.98 5.93 4.30
C THR A 26 -19.64 5.43 5.71
N PHE A 27 -18.67 4.53 5.82
CA PHE A 27 -18.19 4.03 7.10
C PHE A 27 -17.49 5.14 7.89
N ILE A 28 -16.49 5.80 7.30
CA ILE A 28 -15.69 6.82 8.00
C ILE A 28 -16.55 8.04 8.35
N GLY A 29 -17.47 8.45 7.46
CA GLY A 29 -18.40 9.54 7.74
C GLY A 29 -19.29 9.26 8.96
N ARG A 30 -19.85 8.04 9.07
CA ARG A 30 -20.61 7.64 10.26
C ARG A 30 -19.75 7.56 11.52
N ALA A 31 -18.52 7.07 11.40
CA ALA A 31 -17.60 6.92 12.52
C ALA A 31 -17.16 8.28 13.09
N LEU A 32 -16.90 9.26 12.22
CA LEU A 32 -16.36 10.56 12.62
C LEU A 32 -17.41 11.63 12.94
N LYS A 33 -18.65 11.50 12.46
CA LYS A 33 -19.74 12.50 12.66
C LYS A 33 -19.95 13.00 14.10
N LYS A 34 -19.62 12.16 15.08
CA LYS A 34 -19.77 12.47 16.51
C LYS A 34 -18.65 13.34 17.08
N TYR A 35 -17.58 13.58 16.33
CA TYR A 35 -16.48 14.44 16.71
C TYR A 35 -16.60 15.81 16.01
N PRO A 36 -16.12 16.90 16.62
CA PRO A 36 -16.11 18.22 15.97
C PRO A 36 -15.36 18.16 14.64
N ARG A 37 -15.89 18.73 13.57
CA ARG A 37 -15.32 18.59 12.21
C ARG A 37 -13.89 19.14 12.14
N GLU A 38 -13.60 20.20 12.87
CA GLU A 38 -12.31 20.88 12.95
C GLU A 38 -11.26 20.12 13.79
N SER A 39 -11.64 19.04 14.47
CA SER A 39 -10.73 18.26 15.33
C SER A 39 -9.94 17.18 14.58
N PHE A 40 -10.26 16.94 13.30
CA PHE A 40 -9.60 15.96 12.46
C PHE A 40 -9.46 16.45 11.02
N PHE A 41 -8.44 15.93 10.35
CA PHE A 41 -8.22 15.99 8.92
C PHE A 41 -8.86 14.77 8.25
N LEU A 42 -9.64 15.02 7.21
CA LEU A 42 -10.20 13.97 6.35
C LEU A 42 -9.68 14.13 4.92
N ALA A 43 -9.16 13.03 4.38
CA ALA A 43 -8.66 12.92 3.03
C ALA A 43 -9.55 12.02 2.16
N ASP A 44 -9.80 12.44 0.93
CA ASP A 44 -10.52 11.66 -0.08
C ASP A 44 -9.88 11.84 -1.46
N LYS A 45 -10.27 11.02 -2.43
CA LYS A 45 -9.58 10.93 -3.72
C LYS A 45 -10.55 10.84 -4.90
N MET A 46 -10.33 11.68 -5.90
CA MET A 46 -11.07 11.69 -7.16
C MET A 46 -10.65 10.49 -8.03
N PRO A 47 -11.55 9.55 -8.35
CA PRO A 47 -11.23 8.38 -9.17
C PRO A 47 -11.19 8.74 -10.66
N GLY A 48 -10.04 9.16 -11.16
CA GLY A 48 -9.88 9.65 -12.54
C GLY A 48 -10.38 8.69 -13.62
N TRP A 49 -10.31 7.38 -13.40
CA TRP A 49 -10.81 6.38 -14.34
C TRP A 49 -12.34 6.39 -14.52
N LEU A 50 -13.09 7.00 -13.61
CA LEU A 50 -14.54 7.19 -13.72
C LEU A 50 -14.95 8.50 -14.42
N LEU A 51 -13.98 9.38 -14.71
CA LEU A 51 -14.23 10.65 -15.37
C LEU A 51 -14.34 10.41 -16.87
N LYS A 52 -15.56 10.44 -17.42
CA LYS A 52 -15.82 10.17 -18.85
C LYS A 52 -16.27 11.41 -19.60
N ARG A 53 -16.84 12.39 -18.89
CA ARG A 53 -17.33 13.64 -19.45
C ARG A 53 -17.30 14.77 -18.42
N SER A 54 -17.37 16.00 -18.91
CA SER A 54 -17.48 17.19 -18.07
C SER A 54 -18.68 17.05 -17.13
N GLY A 55 -18.51 17.50 -15.87
CA GLY A 55 -19.50 17.34 -14.79
C GLY A 55 -19.41 16.04 -13.99
N ASP A 56 -18.69 15.01 -14.46
CA ASP A 56 -18.49 13.79 -13.65
C ASP A 56 -17.73 14.07 -12.35
N GLY A 57 -16.71 14.92 -12.41
CA GLY A 57 -15.93 15.31 -11.24
C GLY A 57 -16.78 16.00 -10.17
N GLU A 58 -17.65 16.93 -10.57
CA GLU A 58 -18.58 17.60 -9.65
C GLU A 58 -19.58 16.61 -9.03
N ARG A 59 -20.21 15.78 -9.86
CA ARG A 59 -21.16 14.75 -9.38
C ARG A 59 -20.51 13.83 -8.35
N ILE A 60 -19.31 13.32 -8.63
CA ILE A 60 -18.58 12.43 -7.73
C ILE A 60 -18.20 13.17 -6.45
N PHE A 61 -17.63 14.38 -6.55
CA PHE A 61 -17.24 15.16 -5.38
C PHE A 61 -18.40 15.42 -4.42
N GLN A 62 -19.58 15.78 -4.94
CA GLN A 62 -20.79 15.97 -4.14
C GLN A 62 -21.29 14.67 -3.48
N GLU A 63 -21.16 13.54 -4.19
CA GLU A 63 -21.45 12.23 -3.62
C GLU A 63 -20.52 11.89 -2.45
N GLN A 64 -19.22 12.19 -2.58
CA GLN A 64 -18.22 11.94 -1.55
C GLN A 64 -18.47 12.79 -0.30
N LEU A 65 -18.74 14.10 -0.45
CA LEU A 65 -19.14 14.97 0.67
C LEU A 65 -20.36 14.39 1.42
N LYS A 66 -21.37 13.94 0.67
CA LYS A 66 -22.59 13.33 1.26
C LYS A 66 -22.29 12.03 2.00
N LYS A 67 -21.51 11.12 1.42
CA LYS A 67 -21.15 9.83 2.05
C LYS A 67 -20.31 10.04 3.31
N CYS A 68 -19.31 10.92 3.23
CA CYS A 68 -18.46 11.30 4.34
C CYS A 68 -19.18 12.18 5.38
N GLN A 69 -20.34 12.75 5.05
CA GLN A 69 -21.13 13.65 5.91
C GLN A 69 -20.31 14.87 6.37
N VAL A 70 -19.61 15.50 5.43
CA VAL A 70 -18.79 16.70 5.65
C VAL A 70 -19.06 17.74 4.56
N ASP A 71 -18.77 19.01 4.86
CA ASP A 71 -18.91 20.11 3.90
C ASP A 71 -17.59 20.44 3.18
N TYR A 72 -16.46 19.90 3.65
CA TYR A 72 -15.13 20.10 3.05
C TYR A 72 -14.20 18.91 3.32
N PHE A 73 -13.15 18.80 2.51
CA PHE A 73 -12.00 17.91 2.73
C PHE A 73 -10.74 18.71 3.06
N ASP A 74 -9.95 18.21 4.01
CA ASP A 74 -8.68 18.84 4.38
C ASP A 74 -7.60 18.54 3.33
N PHE A 75 -7.60 17.31 2.84
CA PHE A 75 -6.70 16.85 1.78
C PHE A 75 -7.55 16.20 0.70
N TYR A 76 -7.33 16.55 -0.54
CA TYR A 76 -8.04 15.94 -1.66
C TYR A 76 -7.04 15.56 -2.75
N LEU A 77 -7.17 14.36 -3.31
CA LEU A 77 -6.16 13.79 -4.20
C LEU A 77 -6.75 13.46 -5.57
N CYS A 78 -5.98 13.70 -6.64
CA CYS A 78 -6.16 12.93 -7.87
C CYS A 78 -5.68 11.49 -7.62
N HIS A 79 -6.55 10.49 -7.80
CA HIS A 79 -6.29 9.12 -7.38
C HIS A 79 -5.48 8.34 -8.42
N SER A 80 -4.42 7.69 -7.95
CA SER A 80 -3.67 6.62 -8.61
C SER A 80 -3.02 7.02 -9.93
N LEU A 81 -2.35 8.17 -9.96
CA LEU A 81 -1.61 8.62 -11.15
C LEU A 81 -0.39 7.73 -11.40
N MET A 82 -0.24 7.25 -12.64
CA MET A 82 0.89 6.42 -13.05
C MET A 82 1.84 7.13 -14.02
N ASN A 83 1.30 7.97 -14.91
CA ASN A 83 2.08 8.68 -15.92
C ASN A 83 1.34 9.95 -16.37
N PRO A 84 1.99 10.85 -17.13
CA PRO A 84 1.36 12.07 -17.61
C PRO A 84 0.12 11.82 -18.48
N ASP A 85 0.10 10.78 -19.31
CA ASP A 85 -1.05 10.49 -20.19
C ASP A 85 -2.30 10.13 -19.38
N ASN A 86 -2.13 9.38 -18.29
CA ASN A 86 -3.17 9.08 -17.33
C ASN A 86 -3.72 10.37 -16.69
N TYR A 87 -2.86 11.30 -16.29
CA TYR A 87 -3.28 12.59 -15.76
C TYR A 87 -4.03 13.43 -16.80
N ILE A 88 -3.47 13.59 -18.00
CA ILE A 88 -4.04 14.38 -19.09
C ILE A 88 -5.42 13.84 -19.47
N SER A 89 -5.52 12.53 -19.70
CA SER A 89 -6.76 11.89 -20.18
C SER A 89 -7.87 11.91 -19.15
N GLN A 90 -7.55 11.78 -17.87
CA GLN A 90 -8.55 11.67 -16.81
C GLN A 90 -8.93 13.02 -16.20
N TYR A 91 -8.00 13.98 -16.13
CA TYR A 91 -8.21 15.20 -15.35
C TYR A 91 -8.14 16.47 -16.22
N GLU A 92 -7.10 16.66 -17.03
CA GLU A 92 -6.97 17.89 -17.85
C GLU A 92 -8.01 17.98 -18.95
N LYS A 93 -8.22 16.92 -19.74
CA LYS A 93 -9.14 16.95 -20.90
C LYS A 93 -10.62 17.08 -20.52
N ILE A 94 -10.95 16.91 -19.24
CA ILE A 94 -12.32 16.86 -18.73
C ILE A 94 -12.59 18.04 -17.78
N ASP A 95 -11.71 19.06 -17.77
CA ASP A 95 -11.79 20.27 -16.93
C ASP A 95 -11.91 19.97 -15.41
N THR A 96 -11.49 18.77 -14.99
CA THR A 96 -11.67 18.34 -13.60
C THR A 96 -10.69 19.06 -12.69
N ILE A 97 -9.48 19.37 -13.17
CA ILE A 97 -8.50 20.15 -12.39
C ILE A 97 -9.02 21.56 -12.14
N GLU A 98 -9.63 22.21 -13.12
CA GLU A 98 -10.25 23.51 -13.00
C GLU A 98 -11.40 23.47 -11.98
N PHE A 99 -12.21 22.42 -12.01
CA PHE A 99 -13.23 22.19 -10.97
C PHE A 99 -12.62 22.05 -9.57
N LEU A 100 -11.60 21.20 -9.39
CA LEU A 100 -10.96 21.02 -8.08
C LEU A 100 -10.31 22.32 -7.57
N ARG A 101 -9.70 23.11 -8.46
CA ARG A 101 -9.17 24.44 -8.12
C ARG A 101 -10.26 25.42 -7.68
N ARG A 102 -11.45 25.40 -8.30
CA ARG A 102 -12.60 26.18 -7.81
C ARG A 102 -13.05 25.71 -6.42
N GLN A 103 -13.13 24.41 -6.19
CA GLN A 103 -13.44 23.87 -4.85
C GLN A 103 -12.41 24.28 -3.78
N MET A 104 -11.14 24.49 -4.15
CA MET A 104 -10.15 25.07 -3.24
C MET A 104 -10.45 26.54 -2.92
N GLN A 105 -10.78 27.35 -3.92
CA GLN A 105 -11.15 28.76 -3.74
C GLN A 105 -12.40 28.91 -2.86
N ASP A 106 -13.37 28.01 -3.03
CA ASP A 106 -14.60 27.96 -2.23
C ASP A 106 -14.39 27.37 -0.81
N GLY A 107 -13.19 26.87 -0.51
CA GLY A 107 -12.83 26.29 0.78
C GLY A 107 -13.36 24.87 1.04
N ALA A 108 -13.98 24.24 0.03
CA ALA A 108 -14.42 22.85 0.08
C ALA A 108 -13.25 21.85 -0.02
N ILE A 109 -12.09 22.28 -0.53
CA ILE A 109 -10.82 21.56 -0.47
C ILE A 109 -9.79 22.48 0.18
N ARG A 110 -9.07 22.03 1.21
CA ARG A 110 -8.00 22.84 1.85
C ARG A 110 -6.64 22.65 1.20
N ARG A 111 -6.31 21.40 0.82
CA ARG A 111 -5.06 21.02 0.17
C ARG A 111 -5.34 20.09 -1.00
N LEU A 112 -4.74 20.35 -2.15
CA LEU A 112 -4.88 19.52 -3.35
C LEU A 112 -3.55 18.84 -3.70
N GLY A 113 -3.60 17.52 -3.81
CA GLY A 113 -2.46 16.68 -4.16
C GLY A 113 -2.83 15.58 -5.14
N PHE A 114 -1.96 14.58 -5.24
CA PHE A 114 -2.26 13.34 -5.97
C PHE A 114 -1.56 12.15 -5.31
N SER A 115 -2.10 10.95 -5.52
CA SER A 115 -1.40 9.70 -5.19
C SER A 115 -0.70 9.15 -6.42
N PHE A 116 0.53 8.68 -6.25
CA PHE A 116 1.41 8.32 -7.36
C PHE A 116 1.92 6.88 -7.27
N HIS A 117 1.77 6.14 -8.37
CA HIS A 117 2.23 4.76 -8.54
C HIS A 117 3.12 4.58 -9.79
N GLY A 118 3.60 5.69 -10.36
CA GLY A 118 4.41 5.70 -11.57
C GLY A 118 5.91 5.55 -11.36
N THR A 119 6.66 5.89 -12.40
CA THR A 119 8.13 5.85 -12.43
C THR A 119 8.75 7.15 -11.90
N THR A 120 10.05 7.14 -11.63
CA THR A 120 10.82 8.33 -11.27
C THR A 120 10.96 9.34 -12.42
N GLU A 121 10.86 8.88 -13.66
CA GLU A 121 10.83 9.74 -14.85
C GLU A 121 9.49 10.46 -15.03
N ASP A 122 8.39 9.80 -14.67
CA ASP A 122 7.04 10.34 -14.84
C ASP A 122 6.64 11.34 -13.74
N LEU A 123 7.15 11.16 -12.51
CA LEU A 123 6.79 12.02 -11.38
C LEU A 123 7.04 13.52 -11.67
N PRO A 124 8.24 13.97 -12.10
CA PRO A 124 8.49 15.37 -12.47
C PRO A 124 7.52 15.89 -13.53
N ARG A 125 7.18 15.06 -14.52
CA ARG A 125 6.29 15.46 -15.62
C ARG A 125 4.84 15.71 -15.18
N ILE A 126 4.40 15.10 -14.08
CA ILE A 126 3.10 15.39 -13.45
C ILE A 126 3.21 16.60 -12.53
N LEU A 127 4.31 16.70 -11.77
CA LEU A 127 4.57 17.86 -10.92
C LEU A 127 4.63 19.17 -11.72
N ASP A 128 5.18 19.15 -12.94
CA ASP A 128 5.30 20.33 -13.80
C ASP A 128 3.96 20.81 -14.40
N ARG A 129 2.85 20.09 -14.15
CA ARG A 129 1.51 20.40 -14.70
C ARG A 129 0.61 21.19 -13.76
N GLY A 130 1.04 21.45 -12.53
CA GLY A 130 0.25 22.24 -11.60
C GLY A 130 0.97 22.47 -10.28
N ASP A 131 0.41 23.40 -9.51
CA ASP A 131 0.84 23.64 -8.14
C ASP A 131 0.16 22.62 -7.24
N TRP A 132 0.98 21.75 -6.63
CA TRP A 132 0.53 20.67 -5.76
C TRP A 132 0.94 20.95 -4.33
N ASP A 133 -0.01 20.84 -3.39
CA ASP A 133 0.26 21.04 -1.97
C ASP A 133 1.07 19.89 -1.34
N PHE A 134 0.87 18.68 -1.87
CA PHE A 134 1.51 17.45 -1.38
C PHE A 134 1.40 16.33 -2.43
N VAL A 135 2.21 15.28 -2.25
CA VAL A 135 2.10 14.05 -3.04
C VAL A 135 2.07 12.83 -2.13
N GLN A 136 1.16 11.91 -2.37
CA GLN A 136 1.15 10.61 -1.70
C GLN A 136 1.95 9.58 -2.50
N ILE A 137 3.00 9.01 -1.91
CA ILE A 137 3.89 8.03 -2.54
C ILE A 137 3.99 6.74 -1.74
N GLN A 138 4.21 5.63 -2.44
CA GLN A 138 4.59 4.37 -1.82
C GLN A 138 6.03 4.47 -1.32
N LEU A 139 6.23 4.25 -0.03
CA LEU A 139 7.55 4.35 0.59
C LEU A 139 7.63 3.44 1.82
N ASN A 140 8.61 2.54 1.81
CA ASN A 140 9.03 1.72 2.95
C ASN A 140 10.50 1.32 2.75
N TYR A 141 11.13 0.74 3.78
CA TYR A 141 12.57 0.45 3.73
C TYR A 141 12.97 -0.62 2.68
N LEU A 142 12.04 -1.46 2.23
CA LEU A 142 12.28 -2.47 1.20
C LEU A 142 12.12 -1.88 -0.21
N ASP A 143 11.05 -1.10 -0.42
CA ASP A 143 10.78 -0.40 -1.68
C ASP A 143 11.62 0.87 -1.87
N TRP A 144 12.39 1.27 -0.85
CA TRP A 144 13.37 2.34 -0.91
C TRP A 144 14.28 2.18 -2.13
N ASP A 145 14.77 0.95 -2.35
CA ASP A 145 15.59 0.59 -3.50
C ASP A 145 14.80 -0.22 -4.54
N ILE A 146 13.93 -1.16 -4.14
CA ILE A 146 13.23 -2.05 -5.12
C ILE A 146 12.29 -1.27 -6.06
N GLN A 147 11.59 -0.26 -5.57
CA GLN A 147 10.66 0.56 -6.37
C GLN A 147 11.18 1.99 -6.57
N ASP A 148 12.46 2.21 -6.27
CA ASP A 148 13.15 3.50 -6.31
C ASP A 148 12.35 4.61 -5.58
N ALA A 149 11.75 4.26 -4.43
CA ALA A 149 11.00 5.21 -3.62
C ALA A 149 11.91 6.33 -3.08
N LYS A 150 13.21 6.04 -2.90
CA LYS A 150 14.24 7.01 -2.54
C LYS A 150 14.33 8.17 -3.52
N THR A 151 14.38 7.89 -4.82
CA THR A 151 14.48 8.95 -5.84
C THR A 151 13.17 9.73 -5.93
N LYS A 152 12.01 9.06 -5.85
CA LYS A 152 10.70 9.75 -5.79
C LYS A 152 10.63 10.72 -4.60
N TYR A 153 11.05 10.25 -3.42
CA TYR A 153 11.13 11.09 -2.21
C TYR A 153 12.07 12.28 -2.40
N ARG A 154 13.28 12.08 -2.93
CA ARG A 154 14.26 13.15 -3.15
C ARG A 154 13.75 14.21 -4.12
N ILE A 155 13.06 13.81 -5.20
CA ILE A 155 12.44 14.75 -6.14
C ILE A 155 11.46 15.69 -5.41
N LEU A 156 10.67 15.15 -4.48
CA LEU A 156 9.71 15.94 -3.69
C LEU A 156 10.42 16.83 -2.67
N GLU A 157 11.42 16.29 -1.96
CA GLU A 157 12.24 17.02 -0.99
C GLU A 157 12.97 18.22 -1.63
N GLU A 158 13.63 18.00 -2.78
CA GLU A 158 14.34 19.05 -3.53
C GLU A 158 13.40 20.14 -4.06
N ARG A 159 12.14 19.80 -4.36
CA ARG A 159 11.11 20.75 -4.78
C ARG A 159 10.38 21.40 -3.60
N GLY A 160 10.68 21.02 -2.36
CA GLY A 160 9.99 21.50 -1.16
C GLY A 160 8.52 21.08 -1.10
N ILE A 161 8.14 20.01 -1.80
CA ILE A 161 6.78 19.47 -1.81
C ILE A 161 6.71 18.38 -0.74
N PRO A 162 5.87 18.54 0.29
CA PRO A 162 5.75 17.55 1.34
C PRO A 162 5.07 16.28 0.82
N CYS A 163 5.33 15.14 1.46
CA CYS A 163 4.74 13.86 1.04
C CYS A 163 3.95 13.15 2.12
N ILE A 164 2.99 12.35 1.68
CA ILE A 164 2.24 11.42 2.49
C ILE A 164 2.69 10.01 2.12
N VAL A 165 3.06 9.21 3.11
CA VAL A 165 3.57 7.86 2.86
C VAL A 165 2.42 6.86 2.89
N MET A 166 2.23 6.12 1.81
CA MET A 166 1.38 4.92 1.77
C MET A 166 2.23 3.65 1.72
N GLU A 167 1.60 2.53 2.09
CA GLU A 167 2.25 1.20 2.20
C GLU A 167 3.54 1.16 3.05
N PRO A 168 3.60 1.81 4.23
CA PRO A 168 4.80 1.78 5.07
C PRO A 168 5.16 0.36 5.52
N VAL A 169 4.17 -0.52 5.67
CA VAL A 169 4.35 -1.95 6.04
C VAL A 169 4.14 -2.92 4.87
N ARG A 170 4.04 -2.39 3.64
CA ARG A 170 3.91 -3.18 2.39
C ARG A 170 2.81 -4.27 2.43
N GLY A 171 1.58 -3.89 2.77
CA GLY A 171 0.46 -4.82 2.89
C GLY A 171 0.55 -5.80 4.06
N GLY A 172 1.45 -5.56 5.01
CA GLY A 172 1.72 -6.43 6.16
C GLY A 172 2.94 -7.34 5.98
N ASN A 173 3.52 -7.41 4.79
CA ASN A 173 4.71 -8.25 4.54
C ASN A 173 5.91 -7.87 5.42
N LEU A 174 6.06 -6.57 5.69
CA LEU A 174 7.12 -6.08 6.57
C LEU A 174 6.84 -6.36 8.05
N CYS A 175 5.70 -6.98 8.39
CA CYS A 175 5.39 -7.48 9.72
C CYS A 175 5.65 -9.00 9.85
N THR A 176 5.89 -9.70 8.75
CA THR A 176 6.08 -11.16 8.68
C THR A 176 7.45 -11.51 8.11
N LEU A 177 8.49 -11.00 8.78
CA LEU A 177 9.89 -11.26 8.42
C LEU A 177 10.33 -12.67 8.87
N CYS A 178 11.45 -13.18 8.33
CA CYS A 178 12.03 -14.41 8.85
C CYS A 178 12.61 -14.18 10.27
N GLU A 179 12.75 -15.25 11.06
CA GLU A 179 13.20 -15.11 12.46
C GLU A 179 14.58 -14.44 12.60
N GLU A 180 15.47 -14.61 11.62
CA GLU A 180 16.79 -13.96 11.64
C GLU A 180 16.65 -12.43 11.54
N SER A 181 15.86 -11.95 10.57
CA SER A 181 15.51 -10.53 10.45
C SER A 181 14.86 -10.02 11.73
N VAL A 182 13.88 -10.76 12.28
CA VAL A 182 13.21 -10.37 13.54
C VAL A 182 14.21 -10.29 14.69
N ARG A 183 15.13 -11.27 14.82
CA ARG A 183 16.15 -11.27 15.87
C ARG A 183 17.04 -10.04 15.78
N ILE A 184 17.51 -9.68 14.59
CA ILE A 184 18.35 -8.49 14.39
C ILE A 184 17.64 -7.22 14.86
N LEU A 185 16.35 -7.08 14.53
CA LEU A 185 15.54 -5.93 14.96
C LEU A 185 15.27 -5.94 16.47
N GLN A 186 14.98 -7.09 17.05
CA GLN A 186 14.74 -7.25 18.49
C GLN A 186 16.00 -7.01 19.32
N GLU A 187 17.18 -7.43 18.85
CA GLU A 187 18.45 -7.14 19.51
C GLU A 187 18.72 -5.63 19.58
N ALA A 188 18.32 -4.88 18.53
CA ALA A 188 18.46 -3.43 18.50
C ALA A 188 17.37 -2.71 19.34
N ARG A 189 16.12 -3.20 19.33
CA ARG A 189 14.99 -2.67 20.12
C ARG A 189 14.08 -3.81 20.60
N PRO A 190 14.32 -4.37 21.80
CA PRO A 190 13.54 -5.51 22.30
C PRO A 190 12.05 -5.20 22.51
N ASP A 191 11.73 -3.96 22.88
CA ASP A 191 10.38 -3.54 23.25
C ASP A 191 9.55 -3.02 22.07
N LYS A 192 10.06 -3.15 20.84
CA LYS A 192 9.41 -2.59 19.64
C LYS A 192 8.89 -3.69 18.73
N SER A 193 7.67 -3.49 18.23
CA SER A 193 7.08 -4.38 17.24
C SER A 193 7.85 -4.30 15.92
N VAL A 194 7.79 -5.37 15.12
CA VAL A 194 8.37 -5.37 13.77
C VAL A 194 7.74 -4.28 12.90
N ALA A 195 6.42 -4.06 13.01
CA ALA A 195 5.70 -3.03 12.27
C ALA A 195 6.22 -1.62 12.57
N SER A 196 6.58 -1.35 13.83
CA SER A 196 7.07 -0.03 14.24
C SER A 196 8.33 0.40 13.50
N TRP A 197 9.20 -0.53 13.07
CA TRP A 197 10.39 -0.22 12.29
C TRP A 197 10.06 0.39 10.93
N ALA A 198 9.05 -0.15 10.26
CA ALA A 198 8.61 0.33 8.95
C ALA A 198 7.94 1.71 9.06
N ILE A 199 7.11 1.90 10.09
CA ILE A 199 6.45 3.19 10.38
C ILE A 199 7.49 4.24 10.76
N ARG A 200 8.40 3.93 11.68
CA ARG A 200 9.47 4.85 12.11
C ARG A 200 10.42 5.19 10.99
N PHE A 201 10.76 4.24 10.10
CA PHE A 201 11.56 4.51 8.92
C PHE A 201 10.93 5.63 8.07
N ALA A 202 9.67 5.45 7.69
CA ALA A 202 8.94 6.43 6.89
C ALA A 202 8.81 7.79 7.62
N ALA A 203 8.42 7.77 8.90
CA ALA A 203 8.23 8.98 9.70
C ALA A 203 9.53 9.74 10.02
N SER A 204 10.70 9.10 9.88
CA SER A 204 12.01 9.74 10.15
C SER A 204 12.50 10.63 9.00
N LEU A 205 11.83 10.61 7.85
CA LEU A 205 12.25 11.36 6.68
C LEU A 205 11.71 12.80 6.74
N PRO A 206 12.56 13.82 6.53
CA PRO A 206 12.10 15.20 6.39
C PRO A 206 10.98 15.38 5.36
N GLY A 207 10.05 16.30 5.59
CA GLY A 207 8.97 16.59 4.64
C GLY A 207 7.87 15.52 4.55
N VAL A 208 7.95 14.41 5.27
CA VAL A 208 6.83 13.48 5.45
C VAL A 208 5.81 14.10 6.41
N LEU A 209 4.57 14.32 5.94
CA LEU A 209 3.48 14.88 6.74
C LEU A 209 2.78 13.83 7.59
N THR A 210 2.54 12.66 7.01
CA THR A 210 1.82 11.57 7.65
C THR A 210 2.19 10.23 7.03
N VAL A 211 2.10 9.17 7.84
CA VAL A 211 2.37 7.79 7.45
C VAL A 211 1.07 7.00 7.57
N LEU A 212 0.53 6.56 6.43
CA LEU A 212 -0.75 5.85 6.37
C LEU A 212 -0.55 4.38 6.72
N SER A 213 -1.04 3.97 7.89
CA SER A 213 -1.01 2.57 8.33
C SER A 213 -2.42 1.99 8.39
N GLY A 214 -2.71 1.06 7.47
CA GLY A 214 -3.96 0.29 7.49
C GLY A 214 -3.95 -0.70 8.65
N MET A 215 -5.04 -0.78 9.41
CA MET A 215 -5.15 -1.61 10.61
C MET A 215 -6.46 -2.37 10.61
N SER A 216 -6.40 -3.67 10.89
CA SER A 216 -7.52 -4.61 10.92
C SER A 216 -7.78 -5.21 12.31
N SER A 217 -6.97 -4.86 13.32
CA SER A 217 -7.19 -5.27 14.71
C SER A 217 -6.94 -4.13 15.71
N MET A 218 -7.53 -4.23 16.91
CA MET A 218 -7.29 -3.27 17.99
C MET A 218 -5.84 -3.26 18.47
N ASP A 219 -5.13 -4.38 18.39
CA ASP A 219 -3.73 -4.46 18.82
C ASP A 219 -2.82 -3.69 17.85
N GLN A 220 -3.09 -3.75 16.55
CA GLN A 220 -2.40 -2.90 15.56
C GLN A 220 -2.66 -1.41 15.80
N VAL A 221 -3.88 -1.02 16.20
CA VAL A 221 -4.19 0.38 16.56
C VAL A 221 -3.34 0.83 17.74
N ARG A 222 -3.31 0.04 18.82
CA ARG A 222 -2.54 0.38 20.03
C ARG A 222 -1.04 0.44 19.75
N ASP A 223 -0.52 -0.50 18.97
CA ASP A 223 0.91 -0.57 18.62
C ASP A 223 1.36 0.62 17.77
N ASN A 224 0.60 0.96 16.72
CA ASN A 224 0.90 2.11 15.86
C ASN A 224 0.76 3.43 16.61
N VAL A 225 -0.26 3.55 17.47
CA VAL A 225 -0.45 4.72 18.34
C VAL A 225 0.70 4.87 19.33
N ASP A 226 1.11 3.81 20.05
CA ASP A 226 2.23 3.88 20.99
C ASP A 226 3.52 4.26 20.27
N THR A 227 3.74 3.68 19.08
CA THR A 227 4.88 3.99 18.22
C THR A 227 4.95 5.48 17.87
N MET A 228 3.83 6.10 17.49
CA MET A 228 3.80 7.50 17.04
C MET A 228 3.68 8.52 18.19
N ASN A 229 2.98 8.19 19.28
CA ASN A 229 2.89 9.07 20.45
C ASN A 229 4.23 9.19 21.18
N ARG A 230 5.08 8.17 21.08
CA ARG A 230 6.46 8.15 21.60
C ARG A 230 7.45 8.08 20.43
N PHE A 231 7.18 8.87 19.38
CA PHE A 231 7.97 8.82 18.17
C PHE A 231 9.43 9.18 18.46
N GLU A 232 10.30 8.26 18.08
CA GLU A 232 11.75 8.44 18.09
C GLU A 232 12.22 8.12 16.66
N PRO A 233 12.87 9.04 15.95
CA PRO A 233 13.40 8.75 14.62
C PRO A 233 14.43 7.62 14.69
N LEU A 234 14.62 6.87 13.61
CA LEU A 234 15.63 5.81 13.57
C LEU A 234 17.03 6.41 13.74
N SER A 235 17.75 5.94 14.76
CA SER A 235 19.16 6.24 14.97
C SER A 235 20.05 5.63 13.88
N GLY A 236 21.32 6.03 13.81
CA GLY A 236 22.27 5.41 12.88
C GLY A 236 22.45 3.92 13.11
N GLU A 237 22.49 3.48 14.37
CA GLU A 237 22.59 2.07 14.75
C GLU A 237 21.33 1.28 14.38
N GLU A 238 20.16 1.87 14.60
CA GLU A 238 18.89 1.28 14.21
C GLU A 238 18.78 1.16 12.68
N ARG A 239 19.22 2.16 11.92
CA ARG A 239 19.28 2.07 10.44
C ARG A 239 20.17 0.92 9.98
N ASN A 240 21.36 0.78 10.57
CA ASN A 240 22.25 -0.35 10.26
C ASN A 240 21.61 -1.70 10.62
N ALA A 241 20.88 -1.79 11.74
CA ALA A 241 20.15 -3.00 12.11
C ALA A 241 19.03 -3.31 11.09
N LEU A 242 18.31 -2.29 10.64
CA LEU A 242 17.25 -2.43 9.64
C LEU A 242 17.81 -2.91 8.30
N GLU A 243 18.95 -2.38 7.85
CA GLU A 243 19.64 -2.82 6.63
C GLU A 243 20.07 -4.29 6.72
N ARG A 244 20.73 -4.70 7.82
CA ARG A 244 21.08 -6.13 8.02
C ARG A 244 19.86 -7.04 8.06
N SER A 245 18.79 -6.61 8.73
CA SER A 245 17.53 -7.36 8.78
C SER A 245 16.92 -7.50 7.38
N LEU A 246 16.98 -6.45 6.57
CA LEU A 246 16.52 -6.45 5.19
C LEU A 246 17.34 -7.40 4.30
N ASP A 247 18.66 -7.41 4.45
CA ASP A 247 19.55 -8.32 3.72
C ASP A 247 19.18 -9.79 3.98
N GLU A 248 18.90 -10.15 5.24
CA GLU A 248 18.45 -11.50 5.60
C GLU A 248 17.05 -11.80 5.05
N TYR A 249 16.16 -10.80 5.05
CA TYR A 249 14.81 -10.96 4.51
C TYR A 249 14.84 -11.25 3.00
N LEU A 250 15.69 -10.56 2.25
CA LEU A 250 15.81 -10.68 0.80
C LEU A 250 16.36 -12.06 0.36
N LYS A 251 17.14 -12.75 1.21
CA LYS A 251 17.64 -14.10 0.92
C LYS A 251 16.54 -15.16 0.86
N ASN A 252 15.35 -14.90 1.42
CA ASN A 252 14.29 -15.89 1.49
C ASN A 252 13.60 -16.16 0.13
N GLY A 253 13.73 -15.26 -0.85
CA GLY A 253 13.13 -15.45 -2.18
C GLY A 253 11.61 -15.23 -2.23
N THR A 254 11.07 -14.36 -1.37
CA THR A 254 9.66 -13.95 -1.40
C THR A 254 9.29 -13.25 -2.71
N ILE A 255 8.03 -13.37 -3.12
CA ILE A 255 7.44 -12.59 -4.20
C ILE A 255 7.16 -11.17 -3.69
N PRO A 256 7.58 -10.10 -4.38
CA PRO A 256 7.41 -8.71 -3.92
C PRO A 256 5.97 -8.17 -4.09
N CYS A 257 4.95 -8.98 -3.76
CA CYS A 257 3.54 -8.63 -3.87
C CYS A 257 3.07 -7.85 -2.63
N THR A 258 2.40 -6.71 -2.82
CA THR A 258 1.88 -5.87 -1.72
C THR A 258 0.46 -6.25 -1.27
N GLY A 259 -0.17 -7.22 -1.92
CA GLY A 259 -1.55 -7.60 -1.62
C GLY A 259 -2.61 -6.56 -2.00
N CYS A 260 -2.28 -5.58 -2.86
CA CYS A 260 -3.17 -4.46 -3.24
C CYS A 260 -4.47 -4.85 -3.98
N ARG A 261 -4.57 -6.09 -4.49
CA ARG A 261 -5.75 -6.63 -5.19
C ARG A 261 -6.16 -5.92 -6.50
N TYR A 262 -5.32 -5.07 -7.09
CA TYR A 262 -5.58 -4.47 -8.41
C TYR A 262 -5.65 -5.50 -9.56
N CYS A 263 -5.09 -6.69 -9.37
CA CYS A 263 -5.12 -7.78 -10.35
C CYS A 263 -6.28 -8.77 -10.15
N MET A 264 -7.30 -8.43 -9.35
CA MET A 264 -8.41 -9.34 -9.03
C MET A 264 -9.42 -9.56 -10.17
N ASP A 265 -9.39 -8.72 -11.21
CA ASP A 265 -10.24 -8.89 -12.41
C ASP A 265 -9.68 -9.95 -13.38
N CYS A 266 -9.04 -11.00 -12.85
CA CYS A 266 -8.49 -12.09 -13.65
C CYS A 266 -9.62 -12.79 -14.42
N PRO A 267 -9.55 -12.89 -15.77
CA PRO A 267 -10.61 -13.50 -16.57
C PRO A 267 -10.77 -15.02 -16.33
N HIS A 268 -9.77 -15.63 -15.67
CA HIS A 268 -9.78 -17.05 -15.29
C HIS A 268 -10.01 -17.24 -13.78
N GLY A 269 -10.35 -16.16 -13.05
CA GLY A 269 -10.78 -16.24 -11.66
C GLY A 269 -9.67 -16.37 -10.61
N VAL A 270 -8.40 -16.51 -10.99
CA VAL A 270 -7.25 -16.71 -10.07
C VAL A 270 -7.19 -15.61 -9.00
N ASP A 271 -7.10 -15.98 -7.72
CA ASP A 271 -6.78 -15.04 -6.63
C ASP A 271 -5.26 -14.85 -6.56
N ILE A 272 -4.74 -14.02 -7.46
CA ILE A 272 -3.29 -13.77 -7.59
C ILE A 272 -2.66 -13.34 -6.25
N PRO A 273 -3.21 -12.34 -5.52
CA PRO A 273 -2.69 -11.96 -4.21
C PRO A 273 -2.75 -13.08 -3.18
N GLY A 274 -3.83 -13.87 -3.14
CA GLY A 274 -4.00 -14.99 -2.22
C GLY A 274 -2.95 -16.07 -2.43
N VAL A 275 -2.70 -16.45 -3.69
CA VAL A 275 -1.64 -17.41 -4.05
C VAL A 275 -0.27 -16.91 -3.59
N PHE A 276 0.08 -15.66 -3.88
CA PHE A 276 1.37 -15.09 -3.48
C PHE A 276 1.50 -14.95 -1.97
N SER A 277 0.40 -14.65 -1.25
CA SER A 277 0.38 -14.62 0.21
C SER A 277 0.75 -15.97 0.80
N VAL A 278 0.12 -17.06 0.33
CA VAL A 278 0.42 -18.42 0.81
C VAL A 278 1.88 -18.79 0.54
N TYR A 279 2.37 -18.51 -0.68
CA TYR A 279 3.77 -18.74 -1.03
C TYR A 279 4.72 -18.00 -0.08
N ASN A 280 4.51 -16.70 0.09
CA ASN A 280 5.36 -15.86 0.93
C ASN A 280 5.33 -16.28 2.40
N GLU A 281 4.16 -16.57 2.96
CA GLU A 281 4.02 -17.03 4.35
C GLU A 281 4.77 -18.34 4.58
N CYS A 282 4.73 -19.25 3.61
CA CYS A 282 5.44 -20.53 3.71
C CYS A 282 6.96 -20.35 3.62
N VAL A 283 7.43 -19.44 2.76
CA VAL A 283 8.83 -19.07 2.63
C VAL A 283 9.36 -18.40 3.91
N THR A 284 8.60 -17.44 4.46
CA THR A 284 9.06 -16.63 5.59
C THR A 284 8.75 -17.25 6.93
N SER A 285 7.45 -17.38 7.25
CA SER A 285 6.96 -17.74 8.59
C SER A 285 7.10 -19.23 8.86
N MET A 286 6.86 -20.08 7.84
CA MET A 286 7.01 -21.54 7.98
C MET A 286 8.42 -22.05 7.63
N ARG A 287 9.31 -21.17 7.14
CA ARG A 287 10.72 -21.46 6.82
C ARG A 287 10.90 -22.62 5.84
N ILE A 288 9.95 -22.79 4.94
CA ILE A 288 10.03 -23.84 3.94
C ILE A 288 10.99 -23.33 2.86
N PRO A 289 12.05 -24.09 2.48
CA PRO A 289 13.04 -23.67 1.50
C PRO A 289 12.51 -23.74 0.05
N ILE A 290 11.30 -23.24 -0.17
CA ILE A 290 10.56 -23.25 -1.43
C ILE A 290 11.38 -22.55 -2.52
N ALA A 291 12.03 -21.43 -2.19
CA ALA A 291 12.86 -20.69 -3.13
C ALA A 291 14.09 -21.49 -3.63
N LEU A 292 14.48 -22.55 -2.92
CA LEU A 292 15.56 -23.46 -3.32
C LEU A 292 15.07 -24.64 -4.18
N GLY A 293 13.77 -24.71 -4.47
CA GLY A 293 13.13 -25.75 -5.28
C GLY A 293 12.64 -26.96 -4.47
N SER A 294 11.79 -27.79 -5.09
CA SER A 294 11.12 -28.94 -4.46
C SER A 294 12.07 -29.98 -3.83
N GLN A 295 13.30 -30.07 -4.33
CA GLN A 295 14.31 -30.98 -3.81
C GLN A 295 14.78 -30.59 -2.40
N ALA A 296 14.86 -29.29 -2.10
CA ALA A 296 15.25 -28.79 -0.79
C ALA A 296 14.14 -28.93 0.27
N VAL A 297 12.89 -29.13 -0.15
CA VAL A 297 11.72 -29.19 0.74
C VAL A 297 11.53 -30.62 1.26
N GLY A 298 11.67 -30.84 2.56
CA GLY A 298 11.41 -32.15 3.19
C GLY A 298 9.93 -32.56 3.14
N ASN A 299 9.63 -33.82 3.45
CA ASN A 299 8.25 -34.35 3.32
C ASN A 299 7.27 -33.68 4.29
N ARG A 300 7.72 -33.28 5.48
CA ARG A 300 6.87 -32.59 6.46
C ARG A 300 6.50 -31.19 5.95
N GLU A 301 7.49 -30.49 5.43
CA GLU A 301 7.35 -29.15 4.87
C GLU A 301 6.51 -29.18 3.60
N ALA A 302 6.71 -30.18 2.74
CA ALA A 302 5.90 -30.41 1.55
C ALA A 302 4.41 -30.54 1.91
N LYS A 303 4.09 -31.36 2.94
CA LYS A 303 2.72 -31.50 3.44
C LYS A 303 2.15 -30.19 3.98
N ALA A 304 2.96 -29.40 4.69
CA ALA A 304 2.53 -28.11 5.23
C ALA A 304 2.19 -27.10 4.12
N PHE A 305 3.09 -26.95 3.13
CA PHE A 305 2.87 -26.04 2.01
C PHE A 305 1.69 -26.46 1.14
N VAL A 306 1.60 -27.74 0.75
CA VAL A 306 0.49 -28.26 -0.05
C VAL A 306 -0.84 -28.05 0.68
N LYS A 307 -0.89 -28.33 1.99
CA LYS A 307 -2.09 -28.10 2.81
C LYS A 307 -2.48 -26.62 2.84
N ALA A 308 -1.53 -25.71 3.06
CA ALA A 308 -1.80 -24.27 3.07
C ALA A 308 -2.31 -23.79 1.71
N TYR A 309 -1.70 -24.26 0.62
CA TYR A 309 -2.12 -23.96 -0.75
C TYR A 309 -3.52 -24.49 -1.06
N GLU A 310 -3.85 -25.69 -0.61
CA GLU A 310 -5.14 -26.32 -0.85
C GLU A 310 -6.30 -25.71 -0.03
N MET A 311 -6.00 -24.84 0.94
CA MET A 311 -7.04 -24.01 1.58
C MET A 311 -7.61 -22.94 0.64
N LEU A 312 -6.90 -22.58 -0.43
CA LEU A 312 -7.45 -21.73 -1.49
C LEU A 312 -8.52 -22.51 -2.28
N PRO A 313 -9.66 -21.90 -2.66
CA PRO A 313 -10.64 -22.54 -3.53
C PRO A 313 -10.01 -22.98 -4.86
N GLU A 314 -10.40 -24.14 -5.38
CA GLU A 314 -9.74 -24.78 -6.53
C GLU A 314 -9.68 -23.87 -7.76
N GLU A 315 -10.76 -23.16 -8.06
CA GLU A 315 -10.89 -22.20 -9.16
C GLU A 315 -10.05 -20.92 -8.96
N LYS A 316 -9.54 -20.68 -7.76
CA LYS A 316 -8.72 -19.49 -7.41
C LYS A 316 -7.22 -19.76 -7.44
N ARG A 317 -6.80 -21.01 -7.64
CA ARG A 317 -5.39 -21.45 -7.55
C ARG A 317 -4.56 -21.14 -8.79
N ALA A 318 -3.24 -21.21 -8.64
CA ALA A 318 -2.25 -20.89 -9.67
C ALA A 318 -2.37 -21.76 -10.93
N GLU A 319 -2.81 -23.01 -10.81
CA GLU A 319 -2.98 -23.93 -11.94
C GLU A 319 -4.00 -23.45 -13.00
N ASN A 320 -4.91 -22.54 -12.63
CA ASN A 320 -5.88 -21.94 -13.57
C ASN A 320 -5.31 -20.75 -14.35
N CYS A 321 -4.08 -20.31 -14.07
CA CYS A 321 -3.44 -19.24 -14.80
C CYS A 321 -3.04 -19.71 -16.22
N VAL A 322 -3.65 -19.13 -17.25
CA VAL A 322 -3.31 -19.42 -18.66
C VAL A 322 -2.25 -18.48 -19.25
N ALA A 323 -1.59 -17.69 -18.40
CA ALA A 323 -0.56 -16.72 -18.78
C ALA A 323 -1.01 -15.65 -19.82
N CYS A 324 -2.26 -15.18 -19.75
CA CYS A 324 -2.78 -14.14 -20.66
C CYS A 324 -2.09 -12.77 -20.53
N GLY A 325 -1.49 -12.47 -19.37
CA GLY A 325 -0.72 -11.25 -19.14
C GLY A 325 -1.49 -10.02 -18.65
N GLU A 326 -2.84 -10.04 -18.65
CA GLU A 326 -3.68 -8.88 -18.29
C GLU A 326 -3.32 -8.26 -16.93
N CYS A 327 -3.11 -9.10 -15.93
CA CYS A 327 -2.73 -8.69 -14.57
C CYS A 327 -1.46 -7.83 -14.48
N MET A 328 -0.53 -7.93 -15.45
CA MET A 328 0.71 -7.16 -15.43
C MET A 328 0.47 -5.68 -15.71
N GLN A 329 -0.60 -5.33 -16.43
CA GLN A 329 -0.95 -3.93 -16.68
C GLN A 329 -1.46 -3.22 -15.42
N HIS A 330 -1.95 -3.98 -14.44
CA HIS A 330 -2.51 -3.45 -13.19
C HIS A 330 -1.57 -3.59 -11.99
N CYS A 331 -0.46 -4.34 -12.11
CA CYS A 331 0.43 -4.61 -11.00
C CYS A 331 1.36 -3.41 -10.77
N PRO A 332 1.20 -2.65 -9.66
CA PRO A 332 2.05 -1.47 -9.41
C PRO A 332 3.50 -1.87 -9.09
N GLN A 333 3.74 -3.14 -8.79
CA GLN A 333 5.05 -3.69 -8.45
C GLN A 333 5.78 -4.27 -9.66
N SER A 334 5.17 -4.21 -10.86
CA SER A 334 5.74 -4.74 -12.11
C SER A 334 6.14 -6.23 -12.02
N ILE A 335 5.39 -7.02 -11.25
CA ILE A 335 5.65 -8.45 -11.10
C ILE A 335 5.29 -9.16 -12.40
N ARG A 336 6.18 -10.05 -12.87
CA ARG A 336 5.90 -11.01 -13.95
C ARG A 336 5.00 -12.13 -13.43
N ILE A 337 3.74 -11.78 -13.14
CA ILE A 337 2.77 -12.64 -12.45
C ILE A 337 2.61 -14.00 -13.14
N PRO A 338 2.46 -14.11 -14.48
CA PRO A 338 2.34 -15.41 -15.14
C PRO A 338 3.52 -16.37 -14.88
N GLU A 339 4.74 -15.85 -14.83
CA GLU A 339 5.93 -16.66 -14.56
C GLU A 339 5.93 -17.18 -13.12
N ARG A 340 5.61 -16.30 -12.16
CA ARG A 340 5.47 -16.70 -10.76
C ARG A 340 4.37 -17.73 -10.56
N MET A 341 3.25 -17.62 -11.29
CA MET A 341 2.19 -18.64 -11.25
C MET A 341 2.67 -19.98 -11.79
N ALA A 342 3.39 -20.00 -12.91
CA ALA A 342 3.96 -21.22 -13.48
C ALA A 342 4.96 -21.88 -12.53
N GLU A 343 5.83 -21.11 -11.87
CA GLU A 343 6.77 -21.58 -10.85
C GLU A 343 6.05 -22.25 -9.68
N ILE A 344 5.01 -21.61 -9.14
CA ILE A 344 4.21 -22.14 -8.02
C ILE A 344 3.46 -23.40 -8.42
N THR A 345 2.84 -23.43 -9.61
CA THR A 345 2.14 -24.60 -10.13
C THR A 345 3.08 -25.80 -10.27
N LYS A 346 4.26 -25.58 -10.86
CA LYS A 346 5.29 -26.63 -11.00
C LYS A 346 5.70 -27.16 -9.63
N LEU A 347 6.00 -26.27 -8.70
CA LEU A 347 6.41 -26.62 -7.35
C LEU A 347 5.35 -27.45 -6.61
N ILE A 348 4.08 -27.02 -6.64
CA ILE A 348 2.97 -27.76 -6.00
C ILE A 348 2.82 -29.16 -6.60
N SER A 349 2.93 -29.29 -7.93
CA SER A 349 2.88 -30.59 -8.61
C SER A 349 4.00 -31.54 -8.17
N GLU A 350 5.24 -31.02 -8.10
CA GLU A 350 6.40 -31.79 -7.65
C GLU A 350 6.26 -32.21 -6.17
N LEU A 351 5.77 -31.32 -5.31
CA LEU A 351 5.60 -31.61 -3.89
C LEU A 351 4.45 -32.57 -3.61
N ARG A 352 3.34 -32.49 -4.36
CA ARG A 352 2.24 -33.48 -4.31
C ARG A 352 2.72 -34.88 -4.68
N SER A 353 3.59 -34.98 -5.67
CA SER A 353 4.16 -36.26 -6.11
C SER A 353 5.15 -36.86 -5.09
N LYS A 354 5.64 -36.05 -4.15
CA LYS A 354 6.64 -36.42 -3.14
C LYS A 354 6.03 -36.92 -1.81
N ILE A 355 4.80 -36.51 -1.50
CA ILE A 355 4.10 -36.81 -0.24
C ILE A 355 3.22 -38.04 -0.34
#